data_AF-A0A822HC33-F1
#
_entry.id   AF-A0A822HC33-F1
#
_cell.length_a   1.000
_cell.length_b   1.000
_cell.length_c   1.000
_cell.angle_alpha   90.00
_cell.angle_beta   90.00
_cell.angle_gamma   90.00
#
_symmetry.space_group_name_H-M   'P 1'
#
loop_
_entity.id
_entity.type
_entity.pdbx_description
1 polymer ?
#
loop_
_entity_poly.entity_id
_entity_poly.type
_entity_poly.pdbx_seq_one_letter_code
_entity_poly.pdbx_strand_id
1 'polypeptide(L)'
;PHPKEMSGGDLDGDTFWISRHPDLIFEKNEDPFDYQDQEDEVNKIQLGTFVKHTIKDVCNFFGEYIAADNLGLIANSHLAFADQLENGAKNEKCLQLAKMH
;
A
#
# COMPACT_ATOMS: atom_id res chain seq x y z
N PRO A 1 -16.83 8.19 2.89
CA PRO A 1 -15.48 7.67 2.57
C PRO A 1 -15.52 6.15 2.49
N HIS A 2 -15.14 5.60 1.34
CA HIS A 2 -14.94 4.16 1.25
C HIS A 2 -13.59 3.81 1.91
N PRO A 3 -13.51 2.79 2.79
CA PRO A 3 -12.28 2.45 3.52
C PRO A 3 -11.06 2.28 2.60
N LYS A 4 -11.27 1.67 1.43
CA LYS A 4 -10.24 1.43 0.41
C LYS A 4 -9.61 2.70 -0.17
N GLU A 5 -10.29 3.85 -0.07
CA GLU A 5 -9.80 5.15 -0.54
C GLU A 5 -8.81 5.80 0.45
N MET A 6 -8.60 5.20 1.62
CA MET A 6 -7.69 5.68 2.66
C MET A 6 -6.56 4.68 2.86
N SER A 7 -5.52 4.78 2.03
CA SER A 7 -4.33 3.93 2.10
C SER A 7 -4.60 2.43 1.90
N GLY A 8 -5.64 2.08 1.14
CA GLY A 8 -5.99 0.68 0.86
C GLY A 8 -6.64 -0.06 2.04
N GLY A 9 -7.12 0.67 3.06
CA GLY A 9 -7.71 0.08 4.25
C GLY A 9 -9.05 -0.63 4.03
N ASP A 10 -9.52 -1.32 5.06
CA ASP A 10 -10.81 -1.99 5.12
C ASP A 10 -11.52 -1.82 6.48
N LEU A 11 -12.35 -2.78 6.89
CA LEU A 11 -13.13 -2.73 8.14
C LEU A 11 -12.81 -3.92 9.07
N ASP A 12 -11.65 -4.53 8.93
CA ASP A 12 -11.22 -5.68 9.73
C ASP A 12 -10.49 -5.29 11.04
N GLY A 13 -10.16 -4.00 11.20
CA GLY A 13 -9.45 -3.47 12.36
C GLY A 13 -8.90 -2.05 12.22
N ASP A 14 -9.02 -1.43 11.04
CA ASP A 14 -8.47 -0.11 10.76
C ASP A 14 -9.02 1.00 11.66
N THR A 15 -8.12 1.91 12.01
CA THR A 15 -8.44 3.12 12.78
C THR A 15 -8.48 4.33 11.86
N PHE A 16 -9.57 5.08 11.92
CA PHE A 16 -9.73 6.31 11.15
C PHE A 16 -9.54 7.54 12.03
N TRP A 17 -8.78 8.50 11.53
CA TRP A 17 -8.71 9.82 12.14
C TRP A 17 -9.85 10.69 11.62
N ILE A 18 -10.69 11.19 12.54
CA ILE A 18 -11.84 12.05 12.22
C ILE A 18 -11.66 13.37 12.96
N SER A 19 -11.52 14.46 12.21
CA SER A 19 -11.53 15.81 12.75
C SER A 19 -12.76 16.57 12.32
N ARG A 20 -13.32 17.35 13.26
CA ARG A 20 -14.40 18.31 13.03
C ARG A 20 -13.93 19.76 13.24
N HIS A 21 -12.63 19.97 13.40
CA HIS A 21 -12.08 21.30 13.58
C HIS A 21 -12.14 22.05 12.25
N PRO A 22 -12.80 23.23 12.16
CA PRO A 22 -12.99 23.93 10.89
C PRO A 22 -11.70 24.17 10.12
N ASP A 23 -10.62 24.57 10.82
CA ASP A 23 -9.32 24.84 10.19
C ASP A 23 -8.59 23.60 9.63
N LEU A 24 -9.08 22.40 9.94
CA LEU A 24 -8.53 21.13 9.45
C LEU A 24 -9.43 20.46 8.41
N ILE A 25 -10.54 21.10 8.04
CA ILE A 25 -11.43 20.62 6.98
C ILE A 25 -10.92 21.17 5.66
N PHE A 26 -10.54 20.27 4.74
CA PHE A 26 -10.10 20.64 3.40
C PHE A 26 -11.26 21.23 2.58
N GLU A 27 -10.97 22.23 1.76
CA GLU A 27 -11.96 22.82 0.84
C GLU A 27 -12.39 21.85 -0.27
N LYS A 28 -11.51 20.91 -0.60
CA LYS A 28 -11.64 19.94 -1.68
C LYS A 28 -11.05 18.60 -1.22
N ASN A 29 -11.69 17.51 -1.63
CA ASN A 29 -11.07 16.18 -1.60
C ASN A 29 -10.27 15.95 -2.88
N GLU A 30 -9.11 15.31 -2.77
CA GLU A 30 -8.42 14.77 -3.94
C GLU A 30 -9.06 13.45 -4.37
N ASP A 31 -8.95 13.14 -5.66
CA ASP A 31 -9.39 11.85 -6.17
C ASP A 31 -8.55 10.73 -5.52
N PRO A 32 -9.17 9.61 -5.13
CA PRO A 32 -8.45 8.50 -4.54
C PRO A 32 -7.49 7.91 -5.56
N PHE A 33 -6.36 7.43 -5.07
CA PHE A 33 -5.42 6.67 -5.88
C PHE A 33 -6.04 5.30 -6.23
N ASP A 34 -6.00 4.91 -7.51
CA ASP A 34 -6.54 3.61 -7.95
C ASP A 34 -5.60 2.49 -7.49
N TYR A 35 -5.91 1.93 -6.32
CA TYR A 35 -5.28 0.72 -5.82
C TYR A 35 -5.94 -0.47 -6.53
N GLN A 36 -5.46 -0.78 -7.73
CA GLN A 36 -5.84 -2.02 -8.38
C GLN A 36 -5.22 -3.14 -7.56
N ASP A 37 -6.07 -3.96 -6.95
CA ASP A 37 -5.65 -5.27 -6.47
C ASP A 37 -4.92 -5.91 -7.66
N GLN A 38 -3.60 -6.15 -7.51
CA GLN A 38 -2.93 -7.01 -8.47
C GLN A 38 -3.69 -8.33 -8.32
N GLU A 39 -4.52 -8.67 -9.30
CA GLU A 39 -4.91 -10.04 -9.55
C GLU A 39 -3.62 -10.76 -9.92
N ASP A 40 -2.73 -10.91 -8.95
CA ASP A 40 -1.57 -11.73 -9.08
C ASP A 40 -2.09 -13.08 -9.51
N GLU A 41 -1.38 -13.67 -10.46
CA GLU A 41 -1.47 -15.08 -10.79
C GLU A 41 -1.05 -15.94 -9.58
N VAL A 42 -1.61 -15.67 -8.40
CA VAL A 42 -1.82 -16.69 -7.39
C VAL A 42 -2.66 -17.72 -8.11
N ASN A 43 -1.97 -18.74 -8.65
CA ASN A 43 -2.55 -20.00 -9.09
C ASN A 43 -3.77 -20.21 -8.21
N LYS A 44 -4.98 -20.01 -8.75
CA LYS A 44 -6.21 -20.02 -7.97
C LYS A 44 -6.29 -21.41 -7.35
N ILE A 45 -5.72 -21.58 -6.16
CA ILE A 45 -5.72 -22.84 -5.44
C ILE A 45 -7.20 -23.03 -5.17
N GLN A 46 -7.78 -23.95 -5.91
CA GLN A 46 -9.22 -24.14 -5.88
C GLN A 46 -9.58 -24.48 -4.43
N LEU A 47 -10.38 -23.61 -3.80
CA LEU A 47 -10.83 -23.80 -2.42
C LEU A 47 -11.32 -25.25 -2.25
N GLY A 48 -10.66 -26.01 -1.37
CA GLY A 48 -10.92 -27.44 -1.17
C GLY A 48 -9.81 -28.38 -1.68
N THR A 49 -8.77 -27.86 -2.34
CA THR A 49 -7.61 -28.66 -2.76
C THR A 49 -6.56 -28.65 -1.66
N PHE A 50 -6.26 -29.82 -1.08
CA PHE A 50 -5.12 -29.96 -0.17
C PHE A 50 -3.82 -29.88 -0.97
N VAL A 51 -3.21 -28.70 -1.01
CA VAL A 51 -1.84 -28.54 -1.48
C VAL A 51 -0.91 -28.96 -0.35
N LYS A 52 -0.07 -29.98 -0.60
CA LYS A 52 1.00 -30.32 0.34
C LYS A 52 2.10 -29.28 0.22
N HIS A 53 2.14 -28.32 1.14
CA HIS A 53 3.28 -27.42 1.28
C HIS A 53 4.48 -28.18 1.86
N THR A 54 5.64 -27.96 1.28
CA THR A 54 6.92 -28.54 1.71
C THR A 54 7.72 -27.52 2.52
N ILE A 55 8.69 -28.00 3.31
CA ILE A 55 9.66 -27.11 4.00
C ILE A 55 10.40 -26.23 2.99
N LYS A 56 10.63 -26.71 1.77
CA LYS A 56 11.26 -25.93 0.71
C LYS A 56 10.42 -24.73 0.28
N ASP A 57 9.10 -24.89 0.20
CA ASP A 57 8.19 -23.78 -0.15
C ASP A 57 8.22 -22.70 0.93
N VAL A 58 8.29 -23.10 2.20
CA VAL A 58 8.45 -22.18 3.34
C VAL A 58 9.79 -21.43 3.24
N CYS A 59 10.89 -22.14 2.98
CA CYS A 59 12.20 -21.49 2.83
C CYS A 59 12.25 -20.50 1.65
N ASN A 60 11.65 -20.87 0.51
CA ASN A 60 11.56 -20.00 -0.66
C ASN A 60 10.75 -18.74 -0.35
N PHE A 61 9.58 -18.89 0.29
CA PHE A 61 8.73 -17.77 0.71
C PHE A 61 9.49 -16.78 1.60
N PHE A 62 10.21 -17.26 2.61
CA PHE A 62 11.01 -16.38 3.46
C PHE A 62 12.17 -15.71 2.71
N GLY A 63 12.82 -16.44 1.79
CA GLY A 63 13.87 -15.87 0.95
C GLY A 63 13.36 -14.75 0.05
N GLU A 64 12.21 -14.97 -0.60
CA GLU A 64 11.53 -13.97 -1.44
C GLU A 64 11.06 -12.78 -0.61
N TYR A 65 10.44 -13.01 0.55
CA TYR A 65 9.99 -11.97 1.47
C TYR A 65 11.15 -11.07 1.91
N ILE A 66 12.28 -11.65 2.34
CA ILE A 66 13.46 -10.88 2.75
C ILE A 66 14.03 -10.08 1.57
N ALA A 67 14.05 -10.66 0.37
CA ALA A 67 14.55 -9.97 -0.82
C ALA A 67 13.62 -8.83 -1.28
N ALA A 68 12.32 -8.96 -1.03
CA ALA A 68 11.30 -7.98 -1.39
C ALA A 68 11.06 -6.91 -0.30
N ASP A 69 11.65 -7.04 0.89
CA ASP A 69 11.46 -6.11 2.01
C ASP A 69 12.14 -4.75 1.74
N ASN A 70 11.46 -3.90 0.98
CA ASN A 70 11.92 -2.57 0.59
C ASN A 70 10.93 -1.45 1.00
N LEU A 71 9.85 -1.79 1.71
CA LEU A 71 8.77 -0.86 2.03
C LEU A 71 9.27 0.35 2.82
N GLY A 72 10.10 0.12 3.83
CA GLY A 72 10.70 1.20 4.62
C GLY A 72 11.63 2.12 3.80
N LEU A 73 12.34 1.57 2.80
CA LEU A 73 13.17 2.37 1.91
C LEU A 73 12.32 3.27 1.00
N ILE A 74 11.24 2.71 0.47
CA ILE A 74 10.27 3.44 -0.37
C ILE A 74 9.64 4.56 0.44
N ALA A 75 9.16 4.28 1.67
CA ALA A 75 8.54 5.26 2.56
C ALA A 75 9.49 6.43 2.88
N ASN A 76 10.72 6.14 3.27
CA ASN A 76 11.71 7.17 3.59
C ASN A 76 12.10 7.99 2.36
N SER A 77 12.22 7.35 1.19
CA SER A 77 12.50 8.06 -0.07
C SER A 77 11.33 8.97 -0.47
N HIS A 78 10.10 8.51 -0.30
CA HIS A 78 8.90 9.32 -0.55
C HIS A 78 8.90 10.55 0.34
N LEU A 79 9.15 10.40 1.64
CA LEU A 79 9.22 11.52 2.57
C LEU A 79 10.32 12.52 2.18
N ALA A 80 11.52 12.04 1.85
CA ALA A 80 12.64 12.89 1.46
C ALA A 80 12.36 13.68 0.17
N PHE A 81 11.77 13.03 -0.85
CA PHE A 81 11.43 13.71 -2.10
C PHE A 81 10.25 14.66 -1.96
N ALA A 82 9.26 14.33 -1.14
CA ALA A 82 8.13 15.21 -0.88
C ALA A 82 8.55 16.50 -0.16
N ASP A 83 9.60 16.46 0.65
CA ASP A 83 10.18 17.65 1.30
C ASP A 83 11.02 18.50 0.34
N GLN A 84 11.78 17.86 -0.56
CA GLN A 84 12.78 18.54 -1.40
C GLN A 84 12.27 19.02 -2.76
N LEU A 85 11.27 18.35 -3.34
CA LEU A 85 10.85 18.61 -4.72
C LEU A 85 9.65 19.54 -4.79
N GLU A 86 9.58 20.29 -5.88
CA GLU A 86 8.40 21.08 -6.22
C GLU A 86 7.16 20.16 -6.35
N ASN A 87 6.01 20.68 -5.89
CA ASN A 87 4.74 19.95 -5.75
C ASN A 87 4.73 18.81 -4.70
N GLY A 88 5.81 18.64 -3.93
CA GLY A 88 5.87 17.78 -2.75
C GLY A 88 5.38 16.35 -2.98
N ALA A 89 4.43 15.86 -2.17
CA ALA A 89 3.86 14.53 -2.31
C ALA A 89 3.14 14.28 -3.66
N LYS A 90 2.76 15.35 -4.38
CA LYS A 90 2.17 15.26 -5.73
C LYS A 90 3.22 15.26 -6.84
N ASN A 91 4.50 15.33 -6.50
CA ASN A 91 5.58 15.17 -7.47
C ASN A 91 5.51 13.78 -8.12
N GLU A 92 5.83 13.68 -9.40
CA GLU A 92 5.78 12.42 -10.15
C GLU A 92 6.60 11.30 -9.48
N LYS A 93 7.76 11.63 -8.90
CA LYS A 93 8.58 10.65 -8.16
C LYS A 93 7.87 10.13 -6.93
N CYS A 94 7.17 10.99 -6.19
CA CYS A 94 6.39 10.61 -5.03
C CYS A 94 5.21 9.72 -5.44
N LEU A 95 4.51 10.06 -6.53
CA LEU A 95 3.42 9.22 -7.06
C LEU A 95 3.91 7.84 -7.52
N GLN A 96 5.12 7.75 -8.08
CA GLN A 96 5.72 6.45 -8.44
C GLN A 96 6.08 5.64 -7.19
N LEU A 97 6.65 6.26 -6.16
CA LEU A 97 6.97 5.59 -4.90
C LEU A 97 5.70 5.15 -4.16
N ALA A 98 4.65 5.97 -4.16
CA ALA A 98 3.35 5.63 -3.56
C ALA A 98 2.67 4.44 -4.25
N LYS A 99 2.91 4.22 -5.55
CA LYS A 99 2.45 3.01 -6.27
C LYS A 99 3.19 1.74 -5.89
N MET A 100 4.42 1.86 -5.39
CA MET A 100 5.27 0.73 -5.02
C MET A 100 5.20 0.40 -3.53
N HIS A 101 4.54 1.26 -2.75
CA HIS A 101 4.35 1.13 -1.30
C HIS A 101 2.99 0.48 -1.02
#